data_AF-A0A9P0Z1L4-F1
#
_entry.id   AF-A0A9P0Z1L4-F1
#
_cell.length_a   1.000
_cell.length_b   1.000
_cell.length_c   1.000
_cell.angle_alpha   90.00
_cell.angle_beta   90.00
_cell.angle_gamma   90.00
#
_symmetry.space_group_name_H-M   'P 1'
#
loop_
_entity.id
_entity.type
_entity.pdbx_description
1 polymer ?
#
loop_
_entity_poly.entity_id
_entity_poly.type
_entity_poly.pdbx_seq_one_letter_code
_entity_poly.pdbx_strand_id
1 'polypeptide(L)'
;MQGIQMTKEKIRKLFNNVELSVSPYDTAWVAMIPSSHSPEIPRFPECLDWVVSNQNQDGSWGLLNVHPMFLKDVLLSTLACVLALKRWGIGEEHINKGLLFIESNFTSAADRSQITPTGFDIIFSGMLDCLNALSLKLHLDPKILNELLQRRDVELHRCMGSSSKDLEAYLAYVSEGLGLVQDWKMVMKYQMKNGSLFNSPSTTSAALIYHHDPDCLRYLHSVLERCGNKVPTIYPLDVYSRLCVVDNIEKLGISRHFNEEIRNVLDETYRGAGCRGMKRYLWMPPHVVWHSECCE
;
A
#
# COMPACT_ATOMS: atom_id res chain seq x y z
N MET A 1 23.24 28.59 20.91
CA MET A 1 23.30 27.31 21.66
C MET A 1 21.94 26.61 21.76
N GLN A 2 20.86 27.31 22.13
CA GLN A 2 19.51 26.74 22.30
C GLN A 2 18.94 26.05 21.05
N GLY A 3 19.17 26.62 19.85
CA GLY A 3 18.69 26.04 18.59
C GLY A 3 19.26 24.66 18.25
N ILE A 4 20.55 24.42 18.53
CA ILE A 4 21.20 23.12 18.24
C ILE A 4 20.64 22.03 19.16
N GLN A 5 20.39 22.34 20.42
CA GLN A 5 19.82 21.39 21.38
C GLN A 5 18.39 21.00 21.00
N MET A 6 17.57 21.99 20.62
CA MET A 6 16.22 21.72 20.12
C MET A 6 16.23 20.84 18.86
N THR A 7 17.16 21.08 17.92
CA THR A 7 17.30 20.24 16.72
C THR A 7 17.69 18.80 17.08
N LYS A 8 18.62 18.61 18.03
CA LYS A 8 18.98 17.27 18.51
C LYS A 8 17.79 16.56 19.14
N GLU A 9 17.00 17.24 19.96
CA GLU A 9 15.79 16.66 20.56
C GLU A 9 14.74 16.29 19.51
N LYS A 10 14.58 17.10 18.45
CA LYS A 10 13.72 16.73 17.32
C LYS A 10 14.22 15.47 16.62
N ILE A 11 15.53 15.36 16.37
CA ILE A 11 16.12 14.16 15.76
C ILE A 11 15.94 12.93 16.66
N ARG A 12 16.15 13.06 17.98
CA ARG A 12 15.87 11.96 18.93
C ARG A 12 14.45 11.44 18.85
N LYS A 13 13.47 12.34 18.66
CA LYS A 13 12.07 11.93 18.51
C LYS A 13 11.85 11.06 17.26
N LEU A 14 12.62 11.22 16.19
CA LEU A 14 12.50 10.41 14.97
C LEU A 14 12.87 8.93 15.21
N PHE A 15 13.74 8.63 16.18
CA PHE A 15 14.06 7.26 16.55
C PHE A 15 12.90 6.52 17.23
N ASN A 16 11.99 7.25 17.87
CA ASN A 16 10.89 6.68 18.66
C ASN A 16 9.53 6.81 17.96
N ASN A 17 9.34 7.87 17.19
CA ASN A 17 8.09 8.20 16.51
C ASN A 17 8.35 8.37 15.02
N VAL A 18 8.23 7.26 14.30
CA VAL A 18 8.18 7.28 12.84
C VAL A 18 6.76 7.69 12.45
N GLU A 19 6.63 8.87 11.83
CA GLU A 19 5.39 9.30 11.20
C GLU A 19 5.19 8.46 9.93
N LEU A 20 4.14 7.63 9.93
CA LEU A 20 3.83 6.79 8.79
C LEU A 20 3.03 7.59 7.77
N SER A 21 3.49 7.59 6.52
CA SER A 21 2.72 8.21 5.43
C SER A 21 1.40 7.46 5.25
N VAL A 22 0.31 8.22 5.20
CA VAL A 22 -1.03 7.69 4.93
C VAL A 22 -1.10 7.21 3.49
N SER A 23 -1.77 6.09 3.27
CA SER A 23 -2.11 5.60 1.93
C SER A 23 -3.62 5.67 1.71
N PRO A 24 -4.11 6.57 0.84
CA PRO A 24 -5.52 6.61 0.48
C PRO A 24 -5.97 5.30 -0.19
N TYR A 25 -5.12 4.71 -1.03
CA TYR A 25 -5.35 3.40 -1.66
C TYR A 25 -5.64 2.30 -0.63
N ASP A 26 -4.74 2.12 0.34
CA ASP A 26 -4.90 1.09 1.37
C ASP A 26 -6.06 1.39 2.31
N THR A 27 -6.27 2.67 2.66
CA THR A 27 -7.40 3.09 3.50
C THR A 27 -8.74 2.80 2.83
N ALA A 28 -8.84 2.98 1.51
CA ALA A 28 -10.03 2.61 0.75
C ALA A 28 -10.28 1.09 0.75
N TRP A 29 -9.24 0.28 0.63
CA TRP A 29 -9.36 -1.19 0.76
C TRP A 29 -9.87 -1.61 2.14
N VAL A 30 -9.36 -0.99 3.21
CA VAL A 30 -9.87 -1.24 4.57
C VAL A 30 -11.32 -0.79 4.71
N ALA A 31 -11.68 0.37 4.13
CA ALA A 31 -13.04 0.89 4.16
C ALA A 31 -14.05 0.00 3.42
N MET A 32 -13.63 -0.82 2.46
CA MET A 32 -14.50 -1.74 1.71
C MET A 32 -14.90 -3.01 2.48
N ILE A 33 -14.28 -3.29 3.63
CA ILE A 33 -14.50 -4.53 4.38
C ILE A 33 -15.91 -4.53 4.99
N PRO A 34 -16.75 -5.53 4.69
CA PRO A 34 -18.06 -5.65 5.32
C PRO A 34 -17.98 -6.15 6.76
N SER A 35 -18.94 -5.73 7.58
CA SER A 35 -19.12 -6.29 8.91
C SER A 35 -19.49 -7.77 8.83
N SER A 36 -18.94 -8.57 9.74
CA SER A 36 -19.28 -9.99 9.90
C SER A 36 -20.74 -10.23 10.28
N HIS A 37 -21.42 -9.22 10.84
CA HIS A 37 -22.80 -9.32 11.30
C HIS A 37 -23.82 -8.78 10.29
N SER A 38 -23.41 -7.87 9.40
CA SER A 38 -24.25 -7.25 8.39
C SER A 38 -23.40 -6.82 7.20
N PRO A 39 -23.50 -7.51 6.05
CA PRO A 39 -22.75 -7.18 4.84
C PRO A 39 -23.04 -5.78 4.28
N GLU A 40 -24.12 -5.15 4.73
CA GLU A 40 -24.57 -3.81 4.34
C GLU A 40 -23.88 -2.68 5.12
N ILE A 41 -23.06 -3.00 6.14
CA ILE A 41 -22.40 -2.01 6.99
C ILE A 41 -20.86 -2.19 6.92
N PRO A 42 -20.08 -1.11 6.83
CA PRO A 42 -18.62 -1.20 6.88
C PRO A 42 -18.14 -1.70 8.24
N ARG A 43 -17.12 -2.57 8.23
CA ARG A 43 -16.45 -3.02 9.44
C ARG A 43 -15.67 -1.90 10.13
N PHE A 44 -15.12 -0.99 9.33
CA PHE A 44 -14.29 0.14 9.75
C PHE A 44 -14.88 1.45 9.21
N PRO A 45 -16.02 1.92 9.75
CA PRO A 45 -16.67 3.16 9.29
C PRO A 45 -15.74 4.38 9.38
N GLU A 46 -14.82 4.41 10.34
CA GLU A 46 -13.84 5.48 10.51
C GLU A 46 -12.93 5.64 9.27
N CYS A 47 -12.55 4.56 8.61
CA CYS A 47 -11.78 4.61 7.36
C CYS A 47 -12.61 5.17 6.21
N LEU A 48 -13.90 4.86 6.17
CA LEU A 48 -14.82 5.40 5.17
C LEU A 48 -15.03 6.91 5.37
N ASP A 49 -15.21 7.37 6.61
CA ASP A 49 -15.29 8.79 6.96
C ASP A 49 -14.01 9.54 6.56
N TRP A 50 -12.84 8.90 6.73
CA TRP A 50 -11.58 9.44 6.26
C TRP A 50 -11.56 9.60 4.73
N VAL A 51 -11.99 8.58 3.97
CA VAL A 51 -12.07 8.66 2.50
C VAL A 51 -12.95 9.83 2.07
N VAL A 52 -14.15 9.99 2.66
CA VAL A 52 -15.06 11.11 2.35
C VAL A 52 -14.40 12.47 2.64
N SER A 53 -13.67 12.58 3.74
CA SER A 53 -13.15 13.86 4.23
C SER A 53 -11.82 14.31 3.58
N ASN A 54 -11.19 13.48 2.74
CA ASN A 54 -9.82 13.70 2.25
C ASN A 54 -9.70 13.67 0.71
N GLN A 55 -10.77 13.96 -0.03
CA GLN A 55 -10.69 14.18 -1.48
C GLN A 55 -10.03 15.54 -1.77
N ASN A 56 -9.12 15.58 -2.74
CA ASN A 56 -8.51 16.81 -3.23
C ASN A 56 -9.50 17.63 -4.07
N GLN A 57 -9.20 18.92 -4.27
CA GLN A 57 -10.05 19.83 -5.04
C GLN A 57 -10.22 19.42 -6.51
N ASP A 58 -9.23 18.74 -7.08
CA ASP A 58 -9.25 18.21 -8.45
C ASP A 58 -10.01 16.87 -8.58
N GLY A 59 -10.54 16.35 -7.48
CA GLY A 59 -11.27 15.08 -7.42
C GLY A 59 -10.41 13.86 -7.12
N SER A 60 -9.09 14.01 -7.02
CA SER A 60 -8.19 12.89 -6.71
C SER A 60 -8.12 12.53 -5.22
N TRP A 61 -7.63 11.33 -4.94
CA TRP A 61 -7.06 10.99 -3.63
C TRP A 61 -5.58 10.67 -3.80
N GLY A 62 -4.74 11.36 -3.05
CA GLY A 62 -3.28 11.27 -3.17
C GLY A 62 -2.62 12.47 -2.52
N LEU A 63 -1.29 12.48 -2.52
CA LEU A 63 -0.54 13.63 -2.03
C LEU A 63 -0.88 14.88 -2.87
N LEU A 64 -1.01 16.04 -2.22
CA LEU A 64 -1.16 17.32 -2.93
C LEU A 64 0.17 17.69 -3.58
N ASN A 65 0.12 18.25 -4.80
CA ASN A 65 1.31 18.66 -5.57
C ASN A 65 2.28 17.51 -5.89
N VAL A 66 1.75 16.31 -6.13
CA VAL A 66 2.53 15.17 -6.60
C VAL A 66 3.28 15.55 -7.87
N HIS A 67 4.58 15.22 -7.91
CA HIS A 67 5.38 15.41 -9.11
C HIS A 67 4.70 14.67 -10.28
N PRO A 68 4.59 15.25 -11.50
CA PRO A 68 3.82 14.69 -12.60
C PRO A 68 4.15 13.24 -13.02
N MET A 69 5.27 12.68 -12.53
CA MET A 69 5.71 11.30 -12.76
C MET A 69 5.05 10.25 -11.85
N PHE A 70 4.27 10.64 -10.84
CA PHE A 70 3.60 9.71 -9.93
C PHE A 70 2.08 9.73 -10.09
N LEU A 71 1.57 10.10 -11.28
CA LEU A 71 0.12 10.11 -11.52
C LEU A 71 -0.49 8.71 -11.43
N LYS A 72 0.29 7.64 -11.67
CA LYS A 72 -0.17 6.26 -11.48
C LYS A 72 -0.59 5.96 -10.04
N ASP A 73 0.15 6.43 -9.04
CA ASP A 73 -0.22 6.27 -7.62
C ASP A 73 -1.53 6.99 -7.29
N VAL A 74 -1.71 8.19 -7.85
CA VAL A 74 -2.92 9.01 -7.65
C VAL A 74 -4.12 8.37 -8.35
N LEU A 75 -3.95 7.86 -9.57
CA LEU A 75 -4.98 7.12 -10.29
C LEU A 75 -5.42 5.87 -9.53
N LEU A 76 -4.46 5.10 -9.01
CA LEU A 76 -4.72 3.90 -8.22
C LEU A 76 -5.51 4.23 -6.93
N SER A 77 -5.04 5.24 -6.20
CA SER A 77 -5.68 5.71 -4.96
C SER A 77 -7.09 6.25 -5.20
N THR A 78 -7.26 7.06 -6.27
CA THR A 78 -8.56 7.64 -6.63
C THR A 78 -9.56 6.56 -7.01
N LEU A 79 -9.15 5.58 -7.83
CA LEU A 79 -10.02 4.48 -8.23
C LEU A 79 -10.44 3.62 -7.03
N ALA A 80 -9.52 3.30 -6.12
CA ALA A 80 -9.86 2.56 -4.90
C ALA A 80 -10.86 3.33 -4.01
N CYS A 81 -10.67 4.64 -3.84
CA CYS A 81 -11.59 5.48 -3.06
C CYS A 81 -12.99 5.56 -3.69
N VAL A 82 -13.06 5.70 -5.03
CA VAL A 82 -14.33 5.65 -5.77
C VAL A 82 -15.05 4.32 -5.55
N LEU A 83 -14.34 3.20 -5.61
CA LEU A 83 -14.90 1.87 -5.34
C LEU A 83 -15.41 1.75 -3.89
N ALA A 84 -14.67 2.27 -2.91
CA ALA A 84 -15.08 2.26 -1.51
C ALA A 84 -16.37 3.05 -1.28
N LEU A 85 -16.48 4.26 -1.83
CA LEU A 85 -17.70 5.07 -1.74
C LEU A 85 -18.88 4.39 -2.45
N LYS A 86 -18.64 3.83 -3.64
CA LYS A 86 -19.66 3.12 -4.41
C LYS A 86 -20.17 1.88 -3.69
N ARG A 87 -19.28 1.13 -3.04
CA ARG A 87 -19.62 -0.09 -2.28
C ARG A 87 -20.69 0.17 -1.23
N TRP A 88 -20.63 1.33 -0.59
CA TRP A 88 -21.55 1.74 0.48
C TRP A 88 -22.69 2.65 0.01
N GLY A 89 -22.74 3.00 -1.28
CA GLY A 89 -23.80 3.83 -1.85
C GLY A 89 -23.80 5.27 -1.32
N ILE A 90 -22.63 5.81 -0.97
CA ILE A 90 -22.48 7.17 -0.43
C ILE A 90 -21.60 8.05 -1.31
N GLY A 91 -21.61 9.36 -1.07
CA GLY A 91 -20.63 10.28 -1.65
C GLY A 91 -20.71 10.43 -3.17
N GLU A 92 -21.91 10.47 -3.75
CA GLU A 92 -22.10 10.55 -5.21
C GLU A 92 -21.32 11.70 -5.87
N GLU A 93 -21.27 12.88 -5.24
CA GLU A 93 -20.46 13.99 -5.72
C GLU A 93 -18.96 13.66 -5.75
N HIS A 94 -18.46 12.98 -4.71
CA HIS A 94 -17.06 12.58 -4.60
C HIS A 94 -16.73 11.51 -5.66
N ILE A 95 -17.63 10.56 -5.88
CA ILE A 95 -17.55 9.56 -6.95
C ILE A 95 -17.41 10.27 -8.30
N ASN A 96 -18.33 11.20 -8.62
CA ASN A 96 -18.32 11.89 -9.92
C ASN A 96 -17.02 12.69 -10.15
N LYS A 97 -16.53 13.40 -9.12
CA LYS A 97 -15.24 14.10 -9.20
C LYS A 97 -14.07 13.14 -9.42
N GLY A 98 -14.04 12.01 -8.70
CA GLY A 98 -13.01 10.98 -8.86
C GLY A 98 -13.01 10.35 -10.25
N LEU A 99 -14.19 10.05 -10.80
CA LEU A 99 -14.33 9.54 -12.17
C LEU A 99 -13.81 10.56 -13.20
N LEU A 100 -14.21 11.84 -13.08
CA LEU A 100 -13.72 12.91 -13.96
C LEU A 100 -12.19 13.07 -13.89
N PHE A 101 -11.60 12.96 -12.70
CA PHE A 101 -10.15 12.98 -12.53
C PHE A 101 -9.48 11.81 -13.27
N ILE A 102 -10.02 10.59 -13.11
CA ILE A 102 -9.48 9.39 -13.77
C ILE A 102 -9.56 9.54 -15.29
N GLU A 103 -10.70 9.96 -15.84
CA GLU A 103 -10.87 10.17 -17.28
C GLU A 103 -9.89 11.21 -17.83
N SER A 104 -9.72 12.33 -17.12
CA SER A 104 -8.83 13.42 -17.54
C SER A 104 -7.36 13.05 -17.53
N ASN A 105 -6.96 12.10 -16.68
CA ASN A 105 -5.57 11.69 -16.47
C ASN A 105 -5.27 10.26 -16.95
N PHE A 106 -6.22 9.59 -17.61
CA PHE A 106 -6.10 8.17 -17.97
C PHE A 106 -4.90 7.87 -18.88
N THR A 107 -4.48 8.85 -19.69
CA THR A 107 -3.29 8.75 -20.54
C THR A 107 -2.03 8.39 -19.76
N SER A 108 -1.91 8.88 -18.52
CA SER A 108 -0.79 8.58 -17.63
C SER A 108 -0.76 7.11 -17.16
N ALA A 109 -1.87 6.38 -17.22
CA ALA A 109 -1.91 4.96 -16.87
C ALA A 109 -1.06 4.12 -17.83
N ALA A 110 -1.06 4.44 -19.13
CA ALA A 110 -0.24 3.76 -20.13
C ALA A 110 1.13 4.44 -20.36
N ASP A 111 1.36 5.65 -19.86
CA ASP A 111 2.64 6.33 -20.04
C ASP A 111 3.79 5.56 -19.35
N ARG A 112 4.86 5.32 -20.11
CA ARG A 112 6.07 4.62 -19.66
C ARG A 112 7.06 5.55 -18.95
N SER A 113 6.90 6.87 -19.10
CA SER A 113 7.72 7.86 -18.39
C SER A 113 7.33 7.99 -16.92
N GLN A 114 6.13 7.54 -16.56
CA GLN A 114 5.62 7.50 -15.20
C GLN A 114 6.34 6.44 -14.37
N ILE A 115 6.63 6.77 -13.12
CA ILE A 115 7.01 5.78 -12.11
C ILE A 115 5.81 4.86 -11.90
N THR A 116 6.05 3.57 -12.03
CA THR A 116 4.99 2.56 -12.02
C THR A 116 5.00 1.81 -10.69
N PRO A 117 3.91 1.89 -9.91
CA PRO A 117 3.79 1.11 -8.69
C PRO A 117 3.87 -0.38 -8.98
N THR A 118 4.38 -1.16 -8.03
CA THR A 118 4.46 -2.63 -8.20
C THR A 118 3.06 -3.19 -8.41
N GLY A 119 2.87 -4.01 -9.44
CA GLY A 119 1.59 -4.64 -9.72
C GLY A 119 0.53 -3.70 -10.30
N PHE A 120 0.89 -2.46 -10.67
CA PHE A 120 -0.07 -1.47 -11.15
C PHE A 120 -0.95 -1.99 -12.30
N ASP A 121 -0.35 -2.62 -13.32
CA ASP A 121 -1.11 -3.08 -14.49
C ASP A 121 -2.14 -4.16 -14.11
N ILE A 122 -1.83 -5.04 -13.14
CA ILE A 122 -2.76 -6.04 -12.59
C ILE A 122 -3.83 -5.38 -11.73
N ILE A 123 -3.41 -4.60 -10.72
CA ILE A 123 -4.30 -4.04 -9.70
C ILE A 123 -5.25 -3.01 -10.30
N PHE A 124 -4.73 -2.07 -11.08
CA PHE A 124 -5.52 -0.99 -11.67
C PHE A 124 -6.55 -1.56 -12.66
N SER A 125 -6.15 -2.49 -13.52
CA SER A 125 -7.08 -3.16 -14.44
C SER A 125 -8.16 -3.96 -13.70
N GLY A 126 -7.80 -4.70 -12.65
CA GLY A 126 -8.77 -5.43 -11.84
C GLY A 126 -9.79 -4.54 -11.13
N MET A 127 -9.36 -3.36 -10.68
CA MET A 127 -10.27 -2.36 -10.13
C MET A 127 -11.19 -1.74 -11.20
N LEU A 128 -10.72 -1.57 -12.43
CA LEU A 128 -11.58 -1.16 -13.56
C LEU A 128 -12.64 -2.22 -13.86
N ASP A 129 -12.27 -3.51 -13.80
CA ASP A 129 -13.22 -4.61 -13.95
C ASP A 129 -14.28 -4.59 -12.83
N CYS A 130 -13.88 -4.34 -11.58
CA CYS A 130 -14.80 -4.15 -10.45
C CYS A 130 -15.74 -2.96 -10.64
N LEU A 131 -15.22 -1.84 -11.15
CA LEU A 131 -15.99 -0.63 -11.41
C LEU A 131 -17.09 -0.87 -12.46
N ASN A 132 -16.75 -1.59 -13.53
CA ASN A 132 -17.70 -2.02 -14.56
C ASN A 132 -18.78 -2.95 -13.99
N ALA A 133 -18.41 -3.90 -13.12
CA ALA A 133 -19.36 -4.80 -12.47
C ALA A 133 -20.35 -4.04 -11.56
N LEU A 134 -19.94 -2.90 -10.98
CA LEU A 134 -20.77 -1.99 -10.19
C LEU A 134 -21.60 -1.00 -11.03
N SER A 135 -21.63 -1.18 -12.36
CA SER A 135 -22.37 -0.34 -13.32
C SER A 135 -21.97 1.14 -13.31
N LEU A 136 -20.78 1.46 -12.83
CA LEU A 136 -20.15 2.75 -13.09
C LEU A 136 -19.45 2.67 -14.45
N LYS A 137 -19.59 3.71 -15.27
CA LYS A 137 -18.96 3.76 -16.60
C LYS A 137 -17.96 4.89 -16.63
N LEU A 138 -16.77 4.60 -17.15
CA LEU A 138 -15.76 5.59 -17.47
C LEU A 138 -15.67 5.73 -18.99
N HIS A 139 -15.55 6.97 -19.46
CA HIS A 139 -15.26 7.30 -20.85
C HIS A 139 -13.75 7.27 -21.10
N LEU A 140 -13.19 6.06 -21.16
CA LEU A 140 -11.77 5.84 -21.36
C LEU A 140 -11.41 5.74 -22.85
N ASP A 141 -10.24 6.22 -23.23
CA ASP A 141 -9.68 5.97 -24.56
C ASP A 141 -9.49 4.45 -24.78
N PRO A 142 -10.20 3.82 -25.74
CA PRO A 142 -10.13 2.38 -25.95
C PRO A 142 -8.72 1.88 -26.30
N LYS A 143 -7.91 2.70 -26.98
CA LYS A 143 -6.53 2.33 -27.34
C LYS A 143 -5.67 2.22 -26.09
N ILE A 144 -5.79 3.18 -25.18
CA ILE A 144 -5.03 3.23 -23.92
C ILE A 144 -5.49 2.10 -23.00
N LEU A 145 -6.79 1.85 -22.93
CA LEU A 145 -7.36 0.74 -22.17
C LEU A 145 -6.85 -0.60 -22.69
N ASN A 146 -6.88 -0.82 -24.01
CA ASN A 146 -6.36 -2.05 -24.60
C ASN A 146 -4.87 -2.24 -24.35
N GLU A 147 -4.07 -1.16 -24.37
CA GLU A 147 -2.65 -1.24 -24.05
C GLU A 147 -2.41 -1.64 -22.58
N LEU A 148 -3.17 -1.07 -21.65
CA LEU A 148 -3.13 -1.45 -20.23
C LEU A 148 -3.49 -2.93 -20.03
N LEU A 149 -4.57 -3.39 -20.65
CA LEU A 149 -5.01 -4.79 -20.57
C LEU A 149 -3.98 -5.75 -21.18
N GLN A 150 -3.36 -5.39 -22.30
CA GLN A 150 -2.27 -6.17 -22.89
C GLN A 150 -1.07 -6.27 -21.94
N ARG A 151 -0.70 -5.18 -21.24
CA ARG A 151 0.39 -5.21 -20.25
C ARG A 151 0.06 -6.12 -19.09
N ARG A 152 -1.16 -6.03 -18.54
CA ARG A 152 -1.66 -6.96 -17.52
C ARG A 152 -1.53 -8.41 -18.00
N ASP A 153 -2.01 -8.69 -19.21
CA ASP A 153 -2.02 -10.06 -19.73
C ASP A 153 -0.59 -10.57 -19.95
N VAL A 154 0.33 -9.73 -20.45
CA VAL A 154 1.76 -10.06 -20.56
C VAL A 154 2.37 -10.31 -19.19
N GLU A 155 2.05 -9.48 -18.20
CA GLU A 155 2.53 -9.64 -16.84
C GLU A 155 2.06 -10.97 -16.25
N LEU A 156 0.77 -11.30 -16.38
CA LEU A 156 0.18 -12.58 -15.96
C LEU A 156 0.70 -13.77 -16.78
N HIS A 157 0.97 -13.64 -18.08
CA HIS A 157 1.53 -14.73 -18.89
C HIS A 157 3.01 -14.98 -18.60
N ARG A 158 3.78 -13.93 -18.30
CA ARG A 158 5.12 -14.07 -17.72
C ARG A 158 5.05 -14.88 -16.42
N CYS A 159 3.91 -14.83 -15.72
CA CYS A 159 3.64 -15.69 -14.59
C CYS A 159 3.33 -17.15 -15.01
N MET A 160 2.43 -17.39 -15.96
CA MET A 160 2.02 -18.78 -16.27
C MET A 160 3.11 -19.69 -16.87
N GLY A 161 4.26 -19.14 -17.31
CA GLY A 161 5.36 -19.91 -17.91
C GLY A 161 6.45 -20.43 -16.96
N SER A 162 6.46 -20.05 -15.67
CA SER A 162 7.50 -20.47 -14.73
C SER A 162 6.93 -20.83 -13.36
N SER A 163 7.08 -22.09 -12.93
CA SER A 163 6.61 -22.60 -11.63
C SER A 163 7.53 -22.22 -10.46
N SER A 164 8.01 -20.97 -10.44
CA SER A 164 8.91 -20.50 -9.38
C SER A 164 8.11 -19.99 -8.17
N LYS A 165 8.58 -20.29 -6.96
CA LYS A 165 7.98 -19.80 -5.70
C LYS A 165 7.94 -18.27 -5.61
N ASP A 166 8.86 -17.60 -6.30
CA ASP A 166 8.93 -16.14 -6.37
C ASP A 166 7.70 -15.56 -7.09
N LEU A 167 7.15 -16.33 -8.01
CA LEU A 167 5.97 -15.94 -8.74
C LEU A 167 4.68 -16.10 -7.93
N GLU A 168 4.52 -17.23 -7.24
CA GLU A 168 3.41 -17.40 -6.29
C GLU A 168 3.41 -16.25 -5.28
N ALA A 169 4.60 -15.82 -4.82
CA ALA A 169 4.74 -14.68 -3.91
C ALA A 169 4.32 -13.35 -4.56
N TYR A 170 4.70 -13.13 -5.82
CA TYR A 170 4.30 -11.93 -6.56
C TYR A 170 2.78 -11.85 -6.75
N LEU A 171 2.15 -12.93 -7.21
CA LEU A 171 0.69 -13.00 -7.38
C LEU A 171 -0.04 -12.88 -6.03
N ALA A 172 0.53 -13.45 -4.97
CA ALA A 172 0.01 -13.28 -3.62
C ALA A 172 0.08 -11.81 -3.14
N TYR A 173 1.10 -11.05 -3.55
CA TYR A 173 1.23 -9.65 -3.18
C TYR A 173 0.25 -8.73 -3.92
N VAL A 174 -0.07 -9.02 -5.18
CA VAL A 174 -1.01 -8.21 -6.00
C VAL A 174 -2.45 -8.76 -5.97
N SER A 175 -2.76 -9.61 -5.00
CA SER A 175 -3.99 -10.40 -4.96
C SER A 175 -5.27 -9.58 -4.88
N GLU A 176 -5.22 -8.38 -4.30
CA GLU A 176 -6.38 -7.48 -4.27
C GLU A 176 -6.81 -7.04 -5.68
N GLY A 177 -5.88 -7.02 -6.64
CA GLY A 177 -6.15 -6.77 -8.05
C GLY A 177 -6.82 -7.93 -8.78
N LEU A 178 -6.75 -9.15 -8.25
CA LEU A 178 -7.27 -10.36 -8.87
C LEU A 178 -8.61 -10.79 -8.28
N GLY A 179 -8.91 -10.38 -7.05
CA GLY A 179 -10.24 -10.52 -6.43
C GLY A 179 -10.78 -11.96 -6.47
N LEU A 180 -11.94 -12.15 -7.10
CA LEU A 180 -12.65 -13.45 -7.14
C LEU A 180 -11.93 -14.54 -7.96
N VAL A 181 -11.07 -14.17 -8.91
CA VAL A 181 -10.35 -15.17 -9.73
C VAL A 181 -9.08 -15.68 -9.06
N GLN A 182 -8.72 -15.12 -7.90
CA GLN A 182 -7.49 -15.45 -7.18
C GLN A 182 -7.61 -16.75 -6.37
N ASP A 183 -6.55 -17.57 -6.38
CA ASP A 183 -6.43 -18.72 -5.47
C ASP A 183 -6.02 -18.25 -4.06
N TRP A 184 -7.02 -17.87 -3.26
CA TRP A 184 -6.79 -17.41 -1.88
C TRP A 184 -6.12 -18.47 -1.00
N LYS A 185 -6.29 -19.78 -1.25
CA LYS A 185 -5.58 -20.81 -0.48
C LYS A 185 -4.08 -20.77 -0.74
N MET A 186 -3.67 -20.46 -1.97
CA MET A 186 -2.26 -20.21 -2.30
C MET A 186 -1.76 -18.94 -1.61
N VAL A 187 -2.52 -17.84 -1.68
CA VAL A 187 -2.16 -16.55 -1.06
C VAL A 187 -1.92 -16.69 0.44
N MET A 188 -2.80 -17.43 1.14
CA MET A 188 -2.69 -17.60 2.59
C MET A 188 -1.42 -18.33 3.05
N LYS A 189 -0.68 -19.01 2.15
CA LYS A 189 0.66 -19.55 2.48
C LYS A 189 1.67 -18.46 2.85
N TYR A 190 1.41 -17.21 2.45
CA TYR A 190 2.26 -16.05 2.70
C TYR A 190 1.82 -15.22 3.92
N GLN A 191 0.80 -15.67 4.66
CA GLN A 191 0.37 -14.97 5.87
C GLN A 191 1.48 -14.96 6.93
N MET A 192 1.77 -13.77 7.43
CA MET A 192 2.77 -13.53 8.44
C MET A 192 2.20 -13.78 9.85
N LYS A 193 3.09 -13.92 10.84
CA LYS A 193 2.67 -14.20 12.23
C LYS A 193 1.78 -13.12 12.86
N ASN A 194 1.89 -11.88 12.39
CA ASN A 194 1.02 -10.78 12.83
C ASN A 194 -0.38 -10.82 12.17
N GLY A 195 -0.62 -11.74 11.23
CA GLY A 195 -1.87 -11.92 10.50
C GLY A 195 -1.93 -11.18 9.15
N SER A 196 -0.91 -10.38 8.83
CA SER A 196 -0.84 -9.65 7.56
C SER A 196 -0.46 -10.58 6.41
N LEU A 197 -0.85 -10.18 5.19
CA LEU A 197 -0.15 -10.59 3.98
C LEU A 197 0.85 -9.51 3.62
N PHE A 198 2.14 -9.85 3.62
CA PHE A 198 3.24 -8.94 3.25
C PHE A 198 3.27 -7.59 4.00
N ASN A 199 2.69 -7.51 5.20
CA ASN A 199 2.49 -6.24 5.92
C ASN A 199 1.67 -5.19 5.13
N SER A 200 0.95 -5.61 4.09
CA SER A 200 0.12 -4.76 3.24
C SER A 200 -1.33 -4.73 3.76
N PRO A 201 -1.86 -3.57 4.19
CA PRO A 201 -3.27 -3.46 4.53
C PRO A 201 -4.21 -3.73 3.36
N SER A 202 -3.91 -3.30 2.12
CA SER A 202 -4.77 -3.59 0.96
C SER A 202 -4.93 -5.09 0.71
N THR A 203 -3.81 -5.81 0.60
CA THR A 203 -3.80 -7.26 0.31
C THR A 203 -4.44 -8.04 1.46
N THR A 204 -4.19 -7.62 2.71
CA THR A 204 -4.81 -8.24 3.89
C THR A 204 -6.32 -7.97 3.96
N SER A 205 -6.76 -6.78 3.54
CA SER A 205 -8.19 -6.43 3.44
C SER A 205 -8.88 -7.30 2.40
N ALA A 206 -8.27 -7.49 1.24
CA ALA A 206 -8.81 -8.36 0.20
C ALA A 206 -8.91 -9.82 0.69
N ALA A 207 -7.91 -10.35 1.39
CA ALA A 207 -8.01 -11.68 1.99
C ALA A 207 -9.16 -11.78 3.00
N LEU A 208 -9.39 -10.76 3.81
CA LEU A 208 -10.54 -10.74 4.73
C LEU A 208 -11.88 -10.68 3.99
N ILE A 209 -11.96 -9.93 2.87
CA ILE A 209 -13.17 -9.82 2.05
C ILE A 209 -13.50 -11.14 1.36
N TYR A 210 -12.52 -11.82 0.77
CA TYR A 210 -12.73 -12.99 -0.09
C TYR A 210 -12.53 -14.35 0.61
N HIS A 211 -11.75 -14.39 1.68
CA HIS A 211 -11.41 -15.63 2.41
C HIS A 211 -11.88 -15.64 3.87
N HIS A 212 -12.24 -14.48 4.44
CA HIS A 212 -12.77 -14.33 5.81
C HIS A 212 -11.83 -14.83 6.92
N ASP A 213 -10.52 -14.62 6.75
CA ASP A 213 -9.53 -15.03 7.73
C ASP A 213 -9.52 -14.11 8.99
N PRO A 214 -9.65 -14.66 10.21
CA PRO A 214 -9.71 -13.86 11.44
C PRO A 214 -8.37 -13.23 11.85
N ASP A 215 -7.24 -13.80 11.43
CA ASP A 215 -5.93 -13.23 11.74
C ASP A 215 -5.66 -11.99 10.86
N CYS A 216 -6.18 -11.96 9.63
CA CYS A 216 -6.22 -10.74 8.81
C CYS A 216 -6.99 -9.62 9.50
N LEU A 217 -8.14 -9.94 10.12
CA LEU A 217 -8.91 -8.96 10.90
C LEU A 217 -8.11 -8.44 12.11
N ARG A 218 -7.44 -9.33 12.85
CA ARG A 218 -6.57 -8.96 13.98
C ARG A 218 -5.47 -7.99 13.55
N TYR A 219 -4.83 -8.25 12.41
CA TYR A 219 -3.82 -7.35 11.86
C TYR A 219 -4.39 -5.95 11.61
N LEU A 220 -5.52 -5.84 10.91
CA LEU A 220 -6.11 -4.54 10.57
C LEU A 220 -6.53 -3.73 11.81
N HIS A 221 -7.07 -4.37 12.85
CA HIS A 221 -7.32 -3.71 14.14
C HIS A 221 -6.03 -3.15 14.73
N SER A 222 -4.94 -3.92 14.73
CA SER A 222 -3.66 -3.44 15.26
C SER A 222 -3.09 -2.23 14.50
N VAL A 223 -3.34 -2.14 13.18
CA VAL A 223 -2.95 -0.98 12.37
C VAL A 223 -3.78 0.24 12.80
N LEU A 224 -5.10 0.09 12.94
CA LEU A 224 -6.00 1.19 13.28
C LEU A 224 -5.89 1.65 14.73
N GLU A 225 -5.55 0.76 15.67
CA GLU A 225 -5.17 1.14 17.04
C GLU A 225 -4.00 2.13 17.05
N ARG A 226 -3.08 2.02 16.08
CA ARG A 226 -1.93 2.92 15.95
C ARG A 226 -2.21 4.15 15.09
N CYS A 227 -2.92 3.98 13.98
CA CYS A 227 -3.06 5.01 12.93
C CYS A 227 -4.39 5.75 12.96
N GLY A 228 -5.34 5.32 13.81
CA GLY A 228 -6.67 5.91 13.93
C GLY A 228 -7.58 5.47 12.80
N ASN A 229 -7.96 6.41 11.93
CA ASN A 229 -8.98 6.23 10.91
C ASN A 229 -8.42 6.05 9.48
N LYS A 230 -7.14 5.68 9.37
CA LYS A 230 -6.43 5.54 8.10
C LYS A 230 -5.24 4.61 8.29
N VAL A 231 -4.74 4.06 7.19
CA VAL A 231 -3.64 3.10 7.23
C VAL A 231 -2.50 3.51 6.27
N PRO A 232 -1.25 3.11 6.55
CA PRO A 232 -0.14 3.27 5.61
C PRO A 232 -0.17 2.17 4.53
N THR A 233 0.74 2.25 3.57
CA THR A 233 0.95 1.16 2.58
C THR A 233 1.55 -0.09 3.20
N ILE A 234 2.38 0.04 4.24
CA ILE A 234 3.04 -1.08 4.90
C ILE A 234 3.03 -0.87 6.42
N TYR A 235 2.62 -1.89 7.17
CA TYR A 235 2.69 -1.90 8.64
C TYR A 235 2.98 -3.30 9.21
N PRO A 236 3.85 -3.45 10.22
CA PRO A 236 4.70 -2.41 10.80
C PRO A 236 5.86 -2.04 9.85
N LEU A 237 6.25 -0.76 9.85
CA LEU A 237 7.43 -0.22 9.14
C LEU A 237 8.47 0.37 10.10
N ASP A 238 8.21 0.28 11.41
CA ASP A 238 8.98 0.94 12.46
C ASP A 238 10.46 0.56 12.47
N VAL A 239 10.79 -0.72 12.28
CA VAL A 239 12.19 -1.18 12.24
C VAL A 239 12.91 -0.61 11.02
N TYR A 240 12.33 -0.72 9.83
CA TYR A 240 12.92 -0.20 8.60
C TYR A 240 13.14 1.31 8.66
N SER A 241 12.11 2.06 9.05
CA SER A 241 12.21 3.52 9.15
C SER A 241 13.24 3.97 10.18
N ARG A 242 13.36 3.26 11.32
CA ARG A 242 14.40 3.55 12.32
C ARG A 242 15.80 3.25 11.80
N LEU A 243 15.99 2.18 11.03
CA LEU A 243 17.25 1.89 10.35
C LEU A 243 17.60 2.96 9.30
N CYS A 244 16.62 3.48 8.56
CA CYS A 244 16.84 4.61 7.65
C CYS A 244 17.26 5.87 8.41
N VAL A 245 16.72 6.13 9.61
CA VAL A 245 17.17 7.25 10.45
C VAL A 245 18.63 7.07 10.85
N VAL A 246 19.04 5.85 11.25
CA VAL A 246 20.44 5.52 11.56
C VAL A 246 21.35 5.79 10.34
N ASP A 247 21.03 5.20 9.18
CA ASP A 247 21.82 5.34 7.96
C ASP A 247 21.98 6.81 7.52
N ASN A 248 20.90 7.60 7.57
CA ASN A 248 20.97 9.03 7.24
C ASN A 248 21.82 9.82 8.24
N ILE A 249 21.72 9.52 9.53
CA ILE A 249 22.51 10.18 10.58
C ILE A 249 24.01 9.88 10.45
N GLU A 250 24.35 8.65 10.05
CA GLU A 250 25.72 8.25 9.74
C GLU A 250 26.25 8.96 8.49
N LYS A 251 25.49 8.94 7.39
CA LYS A 251 25.86 9.64 6.13
C LYS A 251 26.05 11.14 6.32
N LEU A 252 25.28 11.77 7.22
CA LEU A 252 25.41 13.18 7.56
C LEU A 252 26.58 13.48 8.52
N GLY A 253 27.28 12.46 9.04
CA GLY A 253 28.43 12.64 9.94
C GLY A 253 28.06 13.17 11.33
N ILE A 254 26.80 13.01 11.75
CA ILE A 254 26.27 13.50 13.04
C ILE A 254 25.99 12.39 14.05
N SER A 255 26.29 11.14 13.72
CA SER A 255 26.07 9.94 14.55
C SER A 255 26.60 10.03 15.98
N ARG A 256 27.75 10.68 16.18
CA ARG A 256 28.36 10.91 17.52
C ARG A 256 27.43 11.58 18.54
N HIS A 257 26.36 12.24 18.09
CA HIS A 257 25.37 12.88 18.96
C HIS A 257 24.21 11.96 19.38
N PHE A 258 24.10 10.77 18.79
CA PHE A 258 22.96 9.86 18.90
C PHE A 258 23.39 8.39 19.12
N ASN A 259 24.55 8.17 19.73
CA ASN A 259 25.15 6.82 19.87
C ASN A 259 24.24 5.84 20.65
N GLU A 260 23.53 6.33 21.65
CA GLU A 260 22.64 5.50 22.48
C GLU A 260 21.40 5.09 21.67
N GLU A 261 20.80 6.04 20.96
CA GLU A 261 19.64 5.83 20.11
C GLU A 261 19.95 4.86 18.96
N ILE A 262 21.10 5.05 18.30
CA ILE A 262 21.59 4.15 17.24
C ILE A 262 21.78 2.73 17.79
N ARG A 263 22.46 2.58 18.93
CA ARG A 263 22.69 1.26 19.55
C ARG A 263 21.37 0.57 19.87
N ASN A 264 20.40 1.28 20.45
CA ASN A 264 19.11 0.72 20.80
C ASN A 264 18.36 0.21 19.54
N VAL A 265 18.36 0.96 18.44
CA VAL A 265 17.74 0.52 17.17
C VAL A 265 18.41 -0.74 16.64
N LEU A 266 19.74 -0.79 16.62
CA LEU A 266 20.49 -1.94 16.12
C LEU A 266 20.29 -3.18 17.01
N ASP A 267 20.30 -3.01 18.33
CA ASP A 267 20.08 -4.09 19.29
C ASP A 267 18.66 -4.66 19.17
N GLU A 268 17.63 -3.80 19.07
CA GLU A 268 16.24 -4.23 18.87
C GLU A 268 16.08 -4.96 17.53
N THR A 269 16.67 -4.43 16.46
CA THR A 269 16.66 -5.05 15.13
C THR A 269 17.31 -6.43 15.18
N TYR A 270 18.46 -6.55 15.84
CA TYR A 270 19.20 -7.80 15.97
C TYR A 270 18.42 -8.84 16.78
N ARG A 271 17.80 -8.43 17.90
CA ARG A 271 16.93 -9.30 18.71
C ARG A 271 15.68 -9.74 17.95
N GLY A 272 15.07 -8.85 17.17
CA GLY A 272 13.90 -9.13 16.34
C GLY A 272 14.21 -10.07 15.16
N ALA A 273 15.42 -10.02 14.62
CA ALA A 273 15.83 -10.82 13.47
C ALA A 273 15.91 -12.34 13.78
N GLY A 274 16.37 -12.74 14.97
CA GLY A 274 16.56 -14.15 15.34
C GLY A 274 17.42 -14.96 14.33
N CYS A 275 17.68 -16.25 14.59
CA CYS A 275 18.58 -17.11 13.77
C CYS A 275 18.15 -17.36 12.31
N ARG A 276 17.18 -16.61 11.75
CA ARG A 276 16.74 -16.71 10.36
C ARG A 276 16.53 -15.31 9.77
N GLY A 277 17.64 -14.64 9.47
CA GLY A 277 17.82 -13.65 8.40
C GLY A 277 16.79 -12.53 8.25
N MET A 278 17.30 -11.29 8.22
CA MET A 278 16.59 -10.03 7.95
C MET A 278 15.69 -10.02 6.69
N LYS A 279 15.85 -11.01 5.78
CA LYS A 279 14.99 -11.25 4.60
C LYS A 279 13.49 -11.39 4.91
N ARG A 280 13.11 -11.77 6.13
CA ARG A 280 11.69 -11.89 6.52
C ARG A 280 11.01 -10.57 6.89
N TYR A 281 11.79 -9.54 7.21
CA TYR A 281 11.27 -8.21 7.58
C TYR A 281 11.34 -7.21 6.44
N LEU A 282 12.11 -7.50 5.38
CA LEU A 282 12.34 -6.65 4.21
C LEU A 282 11.91 -7.35 2.91
N TRP A 283 10.84 -8.15 2.90
CA TRP A 283 10.25 -8.51 1.61
C TRP A 283 9.62 -7.25 1.02
N MET A 284 10.40 -6.56 0.18
CA MET A 284 9.95 -5.53 -0.74
C MET A 284 9.98 -6.14 -2.14
N PRO A 285 9.06 -5.76 -3.03
CA PRO A 285 9.00 -6.32 -4.38
C PRO A 285 10.35 -6.22 -5.12
N PRO A 286 10.63 -7.15 -6.06
CA PRO A 286 11.95 -7.35 -6.68
C PRO A 286 12.52 -6.19 -7.53
N HIS A 287 11.94 -5.00 -7.48
CA HIS A 287 12.44 -3.81 -8.17
C HIS A 287 13.19 -2.82 -7.26
N VAL A 288 13.32 -3.11 -5.96
CA VAL A 288 14.29 -2.42 -5.09
C VAL A 288 15.61 -3.19 -5.11
N VAL A 289 16.45 -2.89 -6.12
CA VAL A 289 17.81 -3.42 -6.22
C VAL A 289 18.65 -2.86 -5.07
N TRP A 290 19.02 -3.71 -4.11
CA TRP A 290 20.15 -3.42 -3.24
C TRP A 290 21.43 -3.94 -3.91
N HIS A 291 22.33 -3.03 -4.28
CA HIS A 291 23.74 -3.38 -4.47
C HIS A 291 24.31 -3.72 -3.10
N SER A 292 24.37 -5.01 -2.77
CA SER A 292 25.08 -5.50 -1.61
C SER A 292 26.58 -5.61 -1.92
N GLU A 293 27.29 -4.49 -1.87
CA GLU A 293 28.73 -4.50 -1.64
C GLU A 293 28.97 -3.91 -0.26
N CYS A 294 28.97 -4.77 0.76
CA CYS A 294 29.63 -4.58 2.06
C CYS A 294 29.20 -5.72 3.00
N CYS A 295 29.71 -6.93 2.76
CA CYS A 295 29.88 -7.98 3.75
C CYS A 295 30.79 -9.06 3.14
N GLU A 296 32.07 -8.73 3.00
CA GLU A 296 33.18 -9.67 3.22
C GLU A 296 34.11 -9.04 4.27
#